data_AF-A0A9D0UQC3-F1
#
_entry.id   AF-A0A9D0UQC3-F1
#
_cell.length_a   1.000
_cell.length_b   1.000
_cell.length_c   1.000
_cell.angle_alpha   90.00
_cell.angle_beta   90.00
_cell.angle_gamma   90.00
#
_symmetry.space_group_name_H-M   'P 1'
#
loop_
_entity.id
_entity.type
_entity.pdbx_description
1 polymer ?
#
loop_
_entity_poly.entity_id
_entity_poly.type
_entity_poly.pdbx_seq_one_letter_code
_entity_poly.pdbx_strand_id
1 'polypeptide(L)' 'FCEESCPVDSIVETRIFEYHFEKRGENVITKQQLLAIGDEHEKQIAADRAVDARYR' A
#
# COMPACT_ATOMS: atom_id res chain seq x y z
N PHE A 1 -6.95 5.94 -6.78
CA PHE A 1 -8.33 5.43 -7.01
C PHE A 1 -8.66 4.13 -6.30
N CYS A 2 -7.85 3.07 -6.34
CA CYS A 2 -8.21 1.82 -5.63
C CYS A 2 -8.42 2.06 -4.13
N GLU A 3 -7.56 2.89 -3.53
CA GLU A 3 -7.67 3.31 -2.13
C GLU A 3 -8.97 4.10 -1.86
N GLU A 4 -9.24 5.14 -2.65
CA GLU A 4 -10.47 5.94 -2.52
C GLU A 4 -11.76 5.13 -2.73
N SER A 5 -11.70 4.10 -3.58
CA SER A 5 -12.86 3.25 -3.87
C SER A 5 -13.10 2.18 -2.80
N CYS A 6 -12.11 1.89 -1.95
CA CYS A 6 -12.18 0.78 -1.01
C CYS A 6 -13.03 1.17 0.21
N PRO A 7 -14.20 0.53 0.43
CA PRO A 7 -15.10 0.92 1.53
C PRO A 7 -14.60 0.52 2.93
N VAL A 8 -13.49 -0.23 2.97
CA VAL A 8 -12.93 -0.86 4.18
C VAL A 8 -11.42 -0.67 4.28
N ASP A 9 -10.84 0.21 3.45
CA ASP A 9 -9.40 0.55 3.48
C ASP A 9 -8.44 -0.64 3.41
N SER A 10 -8.81 -1.68 2.64
CA SER A 10 -7.99 -2.89 2.51
C SER A 10 -6.84 -2.76 1.51
N ILE A 11 -6.86 -1.76 0.63
CA ILE A 11 -5.78 -1.45 -0.30
C ILE A 11 -5.48 0.04 -0.22
N VAL A 12 -4.19 0.38 -0.11
CA VAL A 12 -3.71 1.74 0.13
C VAL A 12 -2.40 1.99 -0.62
N GLU A 13 -2.08 3.24 -0.92
CA GLU A 13 -0.82 3.67 -1.52
C GLU A 13 0.18 4.01 -0.41
N THR A 14 1.26 3.23 -0.32
CA THR A 14 2.35 3.46 0.65
C THR A 14 3.32 4.55 0.17
N ARG A 15 4.13 5.12 1.07
CA ARG A 15 5.24 6.04 0.70
C ARG A 15 6.51 5.33 0.21
N ILE A 16 6.39 4.11 -0.31
CA ILE A 16 7.52 3.37 -0.87
C ILE A 16 7.65 3.78 -2.32
N PHE A 17 8.67 4.59 -2.61
CA PHE A 17 8.94 5.07 -3.98
C PHE A 17 10.14 4.36 -4.58
N GLU A 18 11.06 3.84 -3.76
CA GLU A 18 12.21 3.09 -4.20
C GLU A 18 11.90 1.59 -4.33
N TYR A 19 11.48 1.17 -5.51
CA TYR A 19 11.40 -0.24 -5.88
C TYR A 19 11.98 -0.47 -7.27
N HIS A 20 12.64 -1.61 -7.45
CA HIS A 20 13.24 -2.00 -8.71
C HIS A 20 12.98 -3.48 -8.96
N PHE A 21 12.74 -3.83 -10.21
CA PHE A 21 12.55 -5.20 -10.68
C PHE A 21 13.56 -5.47 -11.78
N GLU A 22 14.33 -6.54 -11.65
CA GLU A 22 15.37 -6.90 -12.63
C GLU A 22 14.78 -7.69 -13.80
N LYS A 23 13.72 -8.47 -13.53
CA LYS A 23 13.09 -9.36 -14.51
C LYS A 23 11.61 -9.08 -14.67
N ARG A 24 11.13 -9.22 -15.91
CA ARG A 24 9.69 -9.13 -16.21
C ARG A 24 8.93 -10.20 -15.43
N GLY A 25 7.85 -9.80 -14.76
CA GLY A 25 7.02 -10.67 -13.93
C GLY A 25 7.24 -10.46 -12.43
N GLU A 26 8.41 -9.99 -12.00
CA GLU A 26 8.64 -9.62 -10.59
C GLU A 26 7.76 -8.43 -10.17
N ASN A 27 7.40 -7.58 -11.13
CA ASN A 27 6.46 -6.47 -10.95
C ASN A 27 5.00 -6.91 -10.77
N VAL A 28 4.69 -8.21 -10.93
CA VAL A 28 3.35 -8.76 -10.69
C VAL A 28 3.29 -9.25 -9.25
N ILE A 29 2.83 -8.36 -8.37
CA ILE A 29 2.79 -8.62 -6.93
C ILE A 29 1.56 -9.48 -6.59
N THR A 30 1.81 -10.61 -5.94
CA THR A 30 0.75 -11.51 -5.45
C THR A 30 0.11 -10.96 -4.18
N LYS A 31 -1.08 -11.46 -3.83
CA LYS A 31 -1.75 -11.11 -2.57
C LYS A 31 -0.86 -11.30 -1.33
N GLN A 32 -0.09 -12.40 -1.27
CA GLN A 32 0.76 -12.67 -0.11
C GLN A 32 1.89 -11.65 0.03
N GLN A 33 2.46 -11.20 -1.10
CA GLN A 33 3.47 -10.14 -1.10
C GLN A 33 2.86 -8.79 -0.69
N LEU A 34 1.66 -8.46 -1.17
CA LEU A 34 0.95 -7.23 -0.74
C LEU A 34 0.67 -7.23 0.76
N LEU A 35 0.25 -8.38 1.32
CA LEU A 35 0.03 -8.52 2.76
C LEU A 35 1.34 -8.35 3.55
N ALA A 36 2.43 -8.95 3.08
CA ALA A 36 3.75 -8.79 3.72
C ALA A 36 4.23 -7.33 3.73
N ILE A 37 4.03 -6.60 2.62
CA ILE A 37 4.33 -5.16 2.55
C ILE A 37 3.44 -4.37 3.53
N GLY A 38 2.16 -4.72 3.62
CA GLY A 38 1.24 -4.11 4.59
C GLY A 38 1.72 -4.31 6.03
N ASP A 39 2.02 -5.55 6.40
CA ASP A 39 2.50 -5.90 7.75
C ASP A 39 3.81 -5.17 8.11
N GLU A 40 4.74 -5.05 7.15
CA GLU A 40 6.03 -4.36 7.36
C GLU A 40 5.84 -2.84 7.57
N HIS A 41 4.91 -2.22 6.85
CA HIS A 41 4.76 -0.77 6.80
C HIS A 41 3.53 -0.22 7.56
N GLU A 42 2.78 -1.07 8.25
CA GLU A 42 1.50 -0.74 8.90
C GLU A 42 1.57 0.51 9.79
N LYS A 43 2.68 0.69 10.54
CA LYS A 43 2.86 1.86 11.42
C LYS A 43 2.88 3.18 10.63
N GLN A 44 3.53 3.21 9.48
CA GLN A 44 3.61 4.39 8.62
C GLN A 44 2.27 4.63 7.94
N ILE A 45 1.68 3.58 7.37
CA ILE A 45 0.37 3.62 6.71
C ILE A 45 -0.68 4.17 7.67
N ALA A 46 -0.74 3.65 8.90
CA ALA A 46 -1.71 4.10 9.91
C ALA A 46 -1.51 5.58 10.29
N ALA A 47 -0.26 6.04 10.41
CA ALA A 47 0.04 7.44 10.72
C ALA A 47 -0.38 8.37 9.57
N ASP A 48 -0.08 7.99 8.33
CA ASP A 48 -0.42 8.77 7.14
C ASP A 48 -1.94 8.88 6.97
N ARG A 49 -2.64 7.77 7.12
CA ARG A 49 -4.10 7.75 7.06
C ARG A 49 -4.76 8.55 8.17
N ALA A 50 -4.19 8.55 9.38
CA ALA A 50 -4.72 9.36 10.48
C ALA A 50 -4.65 10.86 10.18
N VAL A 51 -3.60 11.30 9.47
CA VAL A 51 -3.45 12.70 9.02
C VAL A 51 -4.44 13.01 7.88
N ASP A 52 -4.61 12.08 6.94
CA ASP A 52 -5.43 12.29 5.75
C ASP A 52 -6.94 12.09 5.98
N ALA A 53 -7.35 11.39 7.04
CA ALA A 53 -8.74 10.98 7.30
C ALA A 53 -9.80 12.11 7.30
N ARG A 54 -9.40 13.39 7.39
CA ARG A 54 -10.31 14.54 7.31
C ARG A 54 -10.59 15.03 5.88
N TYR A 55 -9.76 14.65 4.93
CA TYR A 55 -9.76 15.18 3.55
C TYR A 55 -10.21 14.14 2.52
N ARG A 56 -10.49 12.92 2.96
CA ARG A 56 -10.98 11.80 2.16
C ARG A 56 -12.38 11.36 2.57
#